data_AF-A0A8C7QAS1-F1
#
_entry.id   AF-A0A8C7QAS1-F1
#
_cell.length_a   1.000
_cell.length_b   1.000
_cell.length_c   1.000
_cell.angle_alpha   90.00
_cell.angle_beta   90.00
_cell.angle_gamma   90.00
#
_symmetry.space_group_name_H-M   'P 1'
#
loop_
_entity.id
_entity.type
_entity.pdbx_description
1 polymer ?
#
loop_
_entity_poly.entity_id
_entity_poly.type
_entity_poly.pdbx_seq_one_letter_code
_entity_poly.pdbx_strand_id
1 'polypeptide(L)'
;MSGSFCAVYCQLCVCVRETRCTVLYIQTHVPFPLCSLIGQVKVFRAMFTFDPRTVSSDSNWWKGTCRGRTGLIPSNYVAEQAESIDNPMHEAAKRGNLSWLRECLENKVGINGLDKAGNTALYWGCHGGHKDVVEILLGQSSVELNQQNKLGDTALHAAAWKGYSDIVEMLLNKNARMDIKNNEKKLALEMATNAQCASLIKRKQGGNITRAHSNADEYLDDEDSD
;
A
#
# COMPACT_ATOMS: atom_id res chain seq x y z
N MET A 1 -32.39 27.32 24.84
CA MET A 1 -32.22 25.85 24.87
C MET A 1 -31.09 25.39 23.92
N SER A 2 -29.93 26.06 23.93
CA SER A 2 -28.79 25.77 23.04
C SER A 2 -27.67 24.95 23.69
N GLY A 3 -27.75 24.67 25.00
CA GLY A 3 -26.68 24.04 25.77
C GLY A 3 -26.57 22.51 25.65
N SER A 4 -27.59 21.82 25.14
CA SER A 4 -27.63 20.35 25.15
C SER A 4 -27.17 19.70 23.84
N PHE A 5 -27.13 20.44 22.73
CA PHE A 5 -26.63 19.92 21.46
C PHE A 5 -25.09 19.79 21.45
N CYS A 6 -24.37 20.79 21.96
CA CYS A 6 -22.91 20.79 21.95
C CYS A 6 -22.29 19.63 22.77
N ALA A 7 -22.92 19.25 23.89
CA ALA A 7 -22.42 18.17 24.76
C ALA A 7 -22.52 16.78 24.11
N VAL A 8 -23.59 16.50 23.36
CA VAL A 8 -23.78 15.19 22.69
C VAL A 8 -22.80 15.02 21.52
N TYR A 9 -22.58 16.09 20.74
CA TYR A 9 -21.60 16.06 19.65
C TYR A 9 -20.15 16.03 20.15
N CYS A 10 -19.84 16.65 21.28
CA CYS A 10 -18.51 16.59 21.90
C CYS A 10 -18.12 15.15 22.32
N GLN A 11 -19.10 14.32 22.70
CA GLN A 11 -18.90 12.90 23.01
C GLN A 11 -18.66 12.03 21.75
N LEU A 12 -19.21 12.43 20.61
CA LEU A 12 -19.11 11.73 19.31
C LEU A 12 -17.94 12.22 18.45
N CYS A 13 -17.32 13.35 18.81
CA CYS A 13 -16.12 13.85 18.16
C CYS A 13 -14.97 12.88 18.38
N VAL A 14 -14.25 12.52 17.30
CA VAL A 14 -12.95 11.89 17.49
C VAL A 14 -12.03 12.95 18.07
N CYS A 15 -11.91 12.94 19.39
CA CYS A 15 -11.06 13.86 20.12
C CYS A 15 -9.61 13.67 19.66
N VAL A 16 -9.14 14.57 18.77
CA VAL A 16 -7.71 14.81 18.48
C VAL A 16 -7.13 15.52 19.70
N ARG A 17 -7.08 14.82 20.83
CA ARG A 17 -6.64 15.38 22.13
C ARG A 17 -5.12 15.39 22.30
N GLU A 18 -4.35 14.81 21.37
CA GLU A 18 -2.90 14.71 21.52
C GLU A 18 -2.10 14.86 20.21
N THR A 19 -1.33 15.95 20.14
CA THR A 19 -0.03 16.13 19.45
C THR A 19 0.05 16.12 17.92
N ARG A 20 1.11 16.79 17.42
CA ARG A 20 1.42 17.26 16.06
C ARG A 20 1.63 16.19 14.96
N CYS A 21 1.11 14.97 15.13
CA CYS A 21 1.32 13.87 14.16
C CYS A 21 0.08 12.97 14.00
N THR A 22 -1.11 13.54 14.14
CA THR A 22 -2.33 12.75 14.09
C THR A 22 -2.80 12.55 12.64
N VAL A 23 -2.94 11.30 12.20
CA VAL A 23 -3.49 10.97 10.88
C VAL A 23 -5.00 10.74 11.01
N LEU A 24 -5.75 11.31 10.07
CA LEU A 24 -7.21 11.23 9.99
C LEU A 24 -7.59 10.50 8.70
N TYR A 25 -8.47 9.52 8.80
CA TYR A 25 -9.00 8.77 7.67
C TYR A 25 -10.46 9.14 7.51
N ILE A 26 -10.81 9.84 6.43
CA ILE A 26 -12.13 10.45 6.24
C ILE A 26 -12.82 9.81 5.03
N GLN A 27 -14.03 9.31 5.24
CA GLN A 27 -14.86 8.77 4.17
C GLN A 27 -15.64 9.92 3.54
N THR A 28 -15.35 10.26 2.27
CA THR A 28 -16.12 11.28 1.57
C THR A 28 -17.41 10.68 0.98
N HIS A 29 -18.55 11.24 1.40
CA HIS A 29 -19.96 10.90 1.13
C HIS A 29 -20.66 9.89 2.07
N VAL A 30 -21.60 10.41 2.87
CA VAL A 30 -22.94 9.82 3.06
C VAL A 30 -23.94 10.92 3.46
N PRO A 31 -24.70 11.51 2.52
CA PRO A 31 -26.11 11.71 2.78
C PRO A 31 -26.79 10.34 2.63
N PHE A 32 -27.31 9.78 3.72
CA PHE A 32 -28.21 8.62 3.65
C PHE A 32 -29.45 8.98 2.81
N PRO A 33 -30.14 8.05 2.13
CA PRO A 33 -29.79 6.67 1.77
C PRO A 33 -29.82 6.50 0.23
N LEU A 34 -28.80 5.89 -0.38
CA LEU A 34 -28.89 5.13 -1.65
C LEU A 34 -27.47 4.76 -2.11
N CYS A 35 -27.31 3.51 -2.54
CA CYS A 35 -26.21 2.99 -3.35
C CYS A 35 -24.77 3.03 -2.80
N SER A 36 -24.33 1.84 -2.38
CA SER A 36 -23.07 1.16 -2.73
C SER A 36 -22.12 1.88 -3.72
N LEU A 37 -21.45 2.93 -3.26
CA LEU A 37 -20.15 3.33 -3.78
C LEU A 37 -19.25 3.48 -2.56
N ILE A 38 -18.29 2.56 -2.44
CA ILE A 38 -17.23 2.62 -1.42
C ILE A 38 -16.44 3.89 -1.70
N GLY A 39 -16.79 4.99 -1.02
CA GLY A 39 -16.10 6.27 -1.16
C GLY A 39 -14.61 6.08 -0.86
N GLN A 40 -13.76 6.60 -1.72
CA GLN A 40 -12.31 6.59 -1.49
C GLN A 40 -12.02 7.27 -0.15
N VAL A 41 -11.24 6.60 0.71
CA VAL A 41 -10.81 7.16 1.99
C VAL A 41 -9.77 8.24 1.72
N LYS A 42 -10.08 9.47 2.10
CA LYS A 42 -9.13 10.58 2.06
C LYS A 42 -8.36 10.62 3.38
N VAL A 43 -7.04 10.73 3.29
CA VAL A 43 -6.18 10.73 4.46
C VAL A 43 -5.64 12.13 4.69
N PHE A 44 -5.65 12.59 5.93
CA PHE A 44 -5.18 13.92 6.31
C PHE A 44 -4.21 13.84 7.48
N ARG A 45 -3.30 14.80 7.58
CA ARG A 45 -2.45 15.04 8.74
C ARG A 45 -2.98 16.26 9.49
N ALA A 46 -3.37 16.07 10.73
CA ALA A 46 -3.70 17.18 11.63
C ALA A 46 -2.46 18.01 11.94
N MET A 47 -2.49 19.31 11.63
CA MET A 47 -1.42 20.25 11.96
C MET A 47 -1.56 20.77 13.40
N PHE A 48 -2.80 20.87 13.88
CA PHE A 48 -3.13 21.38 15.21
C PHE A 48 -4.03 20.42 15.99
N THR A 49 -3.97 20.50 17.32
CA THR A 49 -4.84 19.73 18.21
C THR A 49 -6.26 20.28 18.09
N PHE A 50 -7.26 19.40 17.93
CA PHE A 50 -8.65 19.84 17.81
C PHE A 50 -9.21 20.25 19.17
N ASP A 51 -9.68 21.49 19.27
CA ASP A 51 -10.42 21.95 20.44
C ASP A 51 -11.94 21.92 20.13
N PRO A 52 -12.72 21.06 20.80
CA PRO A 52 -14.16 20.94 20.54
C PRO A 52 -14.94 22.24 20.85
N ARG A 53 -14.35 23.20 21.57
CA ARG A 53 -14.97 24.51 21.84
C ARG A 53 -14.95 25.45 20.64
N THR A 54 -14.10 25.19 19.64
CA THR A 54 -14.00 26.03 18.44
C THR A 54 -15.02 25.65 17.36
N VAL A 55 -15.89 24.68 17.65
CA VAL A 55 -16.90 24.20 16.70
C VAL A 55 -18.07 25.19 16.64
N SER A 56 -18.30 25.77 15.46
CA SER A 56 -19.50 26.56 15.18
C SER A 56 -20.73 25.66 15.09
N SER A 57 -21.91 26.16 15.51
CA SER A 57 -23.20 25.44 15.43
C SER A 57 -23.55 24.97 14.03
N ASP A 58 -23.04 25.66 13.00
CA ASP A 58 -23.37 25.43 11.59
C ASP A 58 -22.34 24.54 10.88
N SER A 59 -21.40 23.94 11.64
CA SER A 59 -20.33 23.12 11.08
C SER A 59 -20.89 21.83 10.46
N ASN A 60 -20.49 21.54 9.22
CA ASN A 60 -20.71 20.21 8.64
C ASN A 60 -19.76 19.20 9.29
N TRP A 61 -20.22 17.94 9.37
CA TRP A 61 -19.48 16.87 10.04
C TRP A 61 -19.16 15.76 9.06
N TRP A 62 -17.91 15.28 9.10
CA TRP A 62 -17.47 14.12 8.36
C TRP A 62 -17.22 12.95 9.31
N LYS A 63 -17.55 11.75 8.85
CA LYS A 63 -17.15 10.54 9.56
C LYS A 63 -15.68 10.26 9.30
N GLY A 64 -14.91 10.11 10.36
CA GLY A 64 -13.50 9.78 10.25
C GLY A 64 -13.00 8.86 11.36
N THR A 65 -11.85 8.26 11.09
CA THR A 65 -11.12 7.38 12.01
C THR A 65 -9.77 8.00 12.32
N CYS A 66 -9.33 7.87 13.57
CA CYS A 66 -8.01 8.27 14.01
C CYS A 66 -7.56 7.40 15.18
N ARG A 67 -6.37 6.78 15.09
CA ARG A 67 -5.81 5.90 16.14
C ARG A 67 -6.83 4.82 16.58
N GLY A 68 -7.50 4.22 15.61
CA GLY A 68 -8.53 3.18 15.84
C GLY A 68 -9.87 3.68 16.41
N ARG A 69 -10.03 4.98 16.67
CA ARG A 69 -11.31 5.56 17.12
C ARG A 69 -12.05 6.19 15.95
N THR A 70 -13.28 5.73 15.73
CA THR A 70 -14.18 6.27 14.71
C THR A 70 -15.17 7.25 15.35
N GLY A 71 -15.45 8.35 14.67
CA GLY A 71 -16.39 9.36 15.14
C GLY A 71 -16.55 10.48 14.13
N LEU A 72 -17.04 11.63 14.61
CA LEU A 72 -17.28 12.80 13.78
C LEU A 72 -16.09 13.77 13.86
N ILE A 73 -15.75 14.36 12.73
CA ILE A 73 -14.71 15.39 12.58
C ILE A 73 -15.36 16.58 11.86
N PRO A 74 -15.29 17.81 12.41
CA PRO A 74 -15.84 18.99 11.73
C PRO A 74 -15.12 19.25 10.42
N SER A 75 -15.86 19.55 9.35
CA SER A 75 -15.29 19.81 8.02
C SER A 75 -14.42 21.07 7.99
N ASN A 76 -14.78 22.10 8.77
CA ASN A 76 -14.01 23.34 8.91
C ASN A 76 -12.63 23.09 9.53
N TYR A 77 -12.55 22.24 10.55
CA TYR A 77 -11.27 21.84 11.13
C TYR A 77 -10.37 21.15 10.09
N VAL A 78 -10.92 20.24 9.28
CA VAL A 78 -10.12 19.56 8.24
C VAL A 78 -9.67 20.54 7.15
N ALA A 79 -10.51 21.50 6.78
CA ALA A 79 -10.19 22.50 5.76
C ALA A 79 -9.12 23.50 6.22
N GLU A 80 -9.14 23.91 7.49
CA GLU A 80 -8.26 24.97 8.00
C GLU A 80 -7.00 24.44 8.70
N GLN A 81 -7.06 23.23 9.27
CA GLN A 81 -6.06 22.74 10.22
C GLN A 81 -5.54 21.33 9.89
N ALA A 82 -5.89 20.76 8.74
CA ALA A 82 -5.37 19.48 8.29
C ALA A 82 -4.82 19.56 6.86
N GLU A 83 -3.72 18.86 6.62
CA GLU A 83 -3.07 18.74 5.32
C GLU A 83 -3.49 17.42 4.66
N SER A 84 -3.94 17.44 3.40
CA SER A 84 -4.26 16.21 2.67
C SER A 84 -3.00 15.42 2.34
N ILE A 85 -3.03 14.11 2.58
CA ILE A 85 -1.98 13.18 2.18
C ILE A 85 -2.47 12.42 0.95
N ASP A 86 -1.91 12.72 -0.22
CA ASP A 86 -2.31 12.08 -1.48
C ASP A 86 -1.94 10.59 -1.52
N ASN A 87 -0.80 10.22 -0.93
CA ASN A 87 -0.18 8.91 -1.07
C ASN A 87 0.27 8.33 0.28
N PRO A 88 -0.65 8.11 1.25
CA PRO A 88 -0.32 7.75 2.62
C PRO A 88 0.40 6.40 2.73
N MET A 89 -0.03 5.39 1.97
CA MET A 89 0.64 4.09 1.95
C MET A 89 2.06 4.16 1.38
N HIS A 90 2.30 5.00 0.37
CA HIS A 90 3.63 5.20 -0.19
C HIS A 90 4.57 5.85 0.82
N GLU A 91 4.09 6.88 1.53
CA GLU A 91 4.89 7.57 2.55
C GLU A 91 5.18 6.65 3.74
N ALA A 92 4.21 5.84 4.18
CA ALA A 92 4.41 4.82 5.21
C ALA A 92 5.46 3.78 4.78
N ALA A 93 5.32 3.23 3.56
CA ALA A 93 6.24 2.23 3.03
C ALA A 93 7.65 2.79 2.80
N LYS A 94 7.78 4.00 2.27
CA LYS A 94 9.07 4.67 2.06
C LYS A 94 9.84 4.90 3.36
N ARG A 95 9.12 5.20 4.44
CA ARG A 95 9.70 5.43 5.78
C ARG A 95 9.93 4.15 6.58
N GLY A 96 9.41 3.00 6.15
CA GLY A 96 9.43 1.79 6.98
C GLY A 96 8.45 1.86 8.17
N ASN A 97 7.43 2.72 8.11
CA ASN A 97 6.50 2.89 9.23
C ASN A 97 5.40 1.82 9.20
N LEU A 98 5.66 0.68 9.84
CA LEU A 98 4.72 -0.45 9.92
C LEU A 98 3.39 -0.07 10.56
N SER A 99 3.41 0.67 11.66
CA SER A 99 2.19 1.01 12.40
C SER A 99 1.24 1.81 11.51
N TRP A 100 1.78 2.80 10.79
CA TRP A 100 0.98 3.62 9.88
C TRP A 100 0.55 2.84 8.63
N LEU A 101 1.37 1.91 8.14
CA LEU A 101 0.99 1.02 7.04
C LEU A 101 -0.20 0.12 7.42
N ARG A 102 -0.18 -0.46 8.62
CA ARG A 102 -1.31 -1.25 9.15
C ARG A 102 -2.57 -0.41 9.29
N GLU A 103 -2.44 0.80 9.84
CA GLU A 103 -3.58 1.73 9.96
C GLU A 103 -4.17 2.08 8.59
N CYS A 104 -3.34 2.24 7.55
CA CYS A 104 -3.82 2.43 6.18
C CYS A 104 -4.62 1.22 5.66
N LEU A 105 -4.14 0.00 5.91
CA LEU A 105 -4.83 -1.23 5.48
C LEU A 105 -6.17 -1.41 6.21
N GLU A 106 -6.20 -1.17 7.53
CA GLU A 106 -7.42 -1.22 8.35
C GLU A 106 -8.46 -0.22 7.87
N ASN A 107 -8.02 0.98 7.47
CA ASN A 107 -8.88 2.02 6.90
C ASN A 107 -9.13 1.87 5.40
N LYS A 108 -8.86 0.70 4.80
CA LYS A 108 -9.16 0.37 3.40
C LYS A 108 -8.55 1.35 2.38
N VAL A 109 -7.37 1.90 2.69
CA VAL A 109 -6.59 2.67 1.71
C VAL A 109 -6.19 1.73 0.57
N GLY A 110 -6.28 2.23 -0.67
CA GLY A 110 -5.96 1.42 -1.86
C GLY A 110 -4.50 0.97 -1.89
N ILE A 111 -4.28 -0.35 -1.78
CA ILE A 111 -2.94 -0.96 -1.74
C ILE A 111 -2.12 -0.76 -3.01
N ASN A 112 -2.79 -0.83 -4.17
CA ASN A 112 -2.17 -0.65 -5.49
C ASN A 112 -2.33 0.78 -6.01
N GLY A 113 -2.59 1.75 -5.12
CA GLY A 113 -2.53 3.16 -5.48
C GLY A 113 -1.17 3.48 -6.10
N LEU A 114 -1.15 4.41 -7.05
CA LEU A 114 0.06 4.84 -7.73
C LEU A 114 0.38 6.28 -7.37
N ASP A 115 1.65 6.54 -7.04
CA ASP A 115 2.12 7.91 -6.88
C ASP A 115 2.29 8.64 -8.23
N LYS A 116 2.71 9.91 -8.19
CA LYS A 116 2.93 10.72 -9.40
C LYS A 116 4.00 10.15 -10.33
N ALA A 117 4.88 9.26 -9.85
CA ALA A 117 5.90 8.58 -10.63
C ALA A 117 5.46 7.17 -11.08
N GLY A 118 4.24 6.75 -10.75
CA GLY A 118 3.71 5.42 -11.07
C GLY A 118 4.23 4.32 -10.15
N ASN A 119 4.85 4.66 -9.02
CA ASN A 119 5.30 3.67 -8.04
C ASN A 119 4.15 3.23 -7.16
N THR A 120 4.18 1.97 -6.72
CA THR A 120 3.30 1.44 -5.66
C THR A 120 3.94 1.59 -4.29
N ALA A 121 3.15 1.37 -3.23
CA ALA A 121 3.71 1.26 -1.87
C ALA A 121 4.73 0.11 -1.76
N LEU A 122 4.50 -1.00 -2.47
CA LEU A 122 5.43 -2.13 -2.52
C LEU A 122 6.78 -1.71 -3.13
N TYR A 123 6.77 -0.93 -4.21
CA TYR A 123 8.01 -0.40 -4.80
C TYR A 123 8.82 0.40 -3.77
N TRP A 124 8.18 1.29 -3.00
CA TRP A 124 8.87 2.07 -1.98
C TRP A 124 9.38 1.23 -0.81
N GLY A 125 8.64 0.21 -0.39
CA GLY A 125 9.11 -0.77 0.60
C GLY A 125 10.38 -1.50 0.13
N CYS A 126 10.37 -1.99 -1.11
CA CYS A 126 11.52 -2.66 -1.74
C CYS A 126 12.70 -1.71 -1.95
N HIS A 127 12.46 -0.47 -2.40
CA HIS A 127 13.49 0.54 -2.59
C HIS A 127 14.11 0.99 -1.26
N GLY A 128 13.32 1.02 -0.19
CA GLY A 128 13.76 1.39 1.16
C GLY A 128 14.47 0.27 1.93
N GLY A 129 14.27 -1.00 1.56
CA GLY A 129 14.83 -2.14 2.30
C GLY A 129 13.99 -2.55 3.50
N HIS A 130 12.73 -2.12 3.55
CA HIS A 130 11.84 -2.34 4.68
C HIS A 130 11.17 -3.71 4.54
N LYS A 131 11.90 -4.76 4.92
CA LYS A 131 11.49 -6.16 4.78
C LYS A 131 10.12 -6.43 5.41
N ASP A 132 9.93 -5.90 6.61
CA ASP A 132 8.69 -5.96 7.40
C ASP A 132 7.48 -5.32 6.68
N VAL A 133 7.68 -4.16 6.04
CA VAL A 133 6.65 -3.50 5.21
C VAL A 133 6.32 -4.38 4.01
N VAL A 134 7.35 -4.88 3.33
CA VAL A 134 7.18 -5.75 2.16
C VAL A 134 6.42 -7.02 2.55
N GLU A 135 6.76 -7.65 3.67
CA GLU A 135 6.08 -8.85 4.16
C GLU A 135 4.58 -8.61 4.40
N ILE A 136 4.20 -7.50 5.04
CA ILE A 136 2.79 -7.13 5.24
C ILE A 136 2.07 -6.93 3.91
N LEU A 137 2.69 -6.22 2.96
CA LEU A 137 2.10 -5.94 1.65
C LEU A 137 1.93 -7.22 0.83
N LEU A 138 2.93 -8.11 0.83
CA LEU A 138 2.89 -9.41 0.17
C LEU A 138 1.92 -10.41 0.82
N GLY A 139 1.54 -10.17 2.07
CA GLY A 139 0.47 -10.88 2.76
C GLY A 139 -0.93 -10.50 2.29
N GLN A 140 -1.09 -9.38 1.58
CA GLN A 140 -2.39 -8.96 1.05
C GLN A 140 -2.69 -9.69 -0.26
N SER A 141 -3.90 -10.24 -0.39
CA SER A 141 -4.30 -11.07 -1.53
C SER A 141 -4.36 -10.32 -2.86
N SER A 142 -4.56 -9.01 -2.83
CA SER A 142 -4.75 -8.16 -4.01
C SER A 142 -3.51 -7.35 -4.41
N VAL A 143 -2.35 -7.60 -3.80
CA VAL A 143 -1.14 -6.81 -4.07
C VAL A 143 -0.63 -7.01 -5.51
N GLU A 144 -0.36 -5.92 -6.21
CA GLU A 144 0.25 -5.94 -7.54
C GLU A 144 1.78 -5.95 -7.43
N LEU A 145 2.41 -6.99 -7.98
CA LEU A 145 3.87 -7.22 -7.92
C LEU A 145 4.60 -6.69 -9.15
N ASN A 146 3.89 -6.62 -10.28
CA ASN A 146 4.45 -6.44 -11.61
C ASN A 146 4.19 -5.04 -12.17
N GLN A 147 3.63 -4.13 -11.37
CA GLN A 147 3.43 -2.73 -11.75
C GLN A 147 4.76 -2.10 -12.15
N GLN A 148 4.82 -1.59 -13.38
CA GLN A 148 5.93 -0.79 -13.87
C GLN A 148 5.67 0.69 -13.57
N ASN A 149 6.65 1.37 -12.99
CA ASN A 149 6.61 2.81 -12.81
C ASN A 149 6.92 3.54 -14.13
N LYS A 150 7.02 4.88 -14.11
CA LYS A 150 7.34 5.67 -15.31
C LYS A 150 8.71 5.37 -15.93
N LEU A 151 9.64 4.78 -15.18
CA LEU A 151 10.94 4.32 -15.68
C LEU A 151 10.89 2.88 -16.22
N GLY A 152 9.72 2.22 -16.13
CA GLY A 152 9.57 0.82 -16.47
C GLY A 152 10.03 -0.14 -15.36
N ASP A 153 10.46 0.38 -14.20
CA ASP A 153 10.95 -0.43 -13.09
C ASP A 153 9.79 -1.04 -12.30
N THR A 154 9.96 -2.28 -11.88
CA THR A 154 9.07 -2.98 -10.94
C THR A 154 9.65 -3.00 -9.52
N ALA A 155 8.88 -3.47 -8.54
CA ALA A 155 9.38 -3.68 -7.19
C ALA A 155 10.60 -4.62 -7.14
N LEU A 156 10.67 -5.60 -8.04
CA LEU A 156 11.81 -6.52 -8.16
C LEU A 156 13.06 -5.81 -8.70
N HIS A 157 12.92 -4.89 -9.66
CA HIS A 157 14.04 -4.06 -10.12
C HIS A 157 14.62 -3.23 -8.98
N ALA A 158 13.77 -2.59 -8.17
CA ALA A 158 14.20 -1.81 -7.02
C ALA A 158 14.95 -2.66 -5.98
N ALA A 159 14.39 -3.82 -5.60
CA ALA A 159 15.03 -4.71 -4.63
C ALA A 159 16.38 -5.25 -5.13
N ALA A 160 16.46 -5.63 -6.41
CA ALA A 160 17.69 -6.10 -7.04
C ALA A 160 18.75 -4.99 -7.11
N TRP A 161 18.37 -3.78 -7.51
CA TRP A 161 19.26 -2.62 -7.57
C TRP A 161 19.79 -2.22 -6.20
N LYS A 162 18.96 -2.28 -5.15
CA LYS A 162 19.40 -2.00 -3.79
C LYS A 162 20.20 -3.13 -3.15
N GLY A 163 20.17 -4.33 -3.73
CA GLY A 163 20.90 -5.48 -3.23
C GLY A 163 20.23 -6.20 -2.04
N TYR A 164 18.93 -6.00 -1.83
CA TYR A 164 18.20 -6.62 -0.72
C TYR A 164 17.77 -8.04 -1.09
N SER A 165 18.70 -8.99 -0.93
CA SER A 165 18.52 -10.39 -1.36
C SER A 165 17.34 -11.10 -0.68
N ASP A 166 17.06 -10.78 0.57
CA ASP A 166 15.92 -11.28 1.33
C ASP A 166 14.59 -10.76 0.76
N ILE A 167 14.51 -9.48 0.39
CA ILE A 167 13.33 -8.91 -0.27
C ILE A 167 13.15 -9.50 -1.68
N VAL A 168 14.24 -9.67 -2.42
CA VAL A 168 14.21 -10.36 -3.73
C VAL A 168 13.64 -11.76 -3.57
N GLU A 169 14.10 -12.54 -2.60
CA GLU A 169 13.59 -13.88 -2.32
C GLU A 169 12.09 -13.86 -1.99
N MET A 170 11.63 -12.94 -1.14
CA MET A 170 10.20 -12.80 -0.82
C MET A 170 9.34 -12.51 -2.06
N LEU A 171 9.78 -11.60 -2.92
CA LEU A 171 9.09 -11.27 -4.18
C LEU A 171 9.02 -12.47 -5.12
N LEU A 172 10.12 -13.21 -5.27
CA LEU A 172 10.18 -14.41 -6.10
C LEU A 172 9.32 -15.55 -5.55
N ASN A 173 9.21 -15.68 -4.24
CA ASN A 173 8.31 -16.64 -3.58
C ASN A 173 6.83 -16.30 -3.80
N LYS A 174 6.51 -15.03 -4.06
CA LYS A 174 5.19 -14.57 -4.48
C LYS A 174 5.00 -14.52 -6.00
N ASN A 175 5.89 -15.17 -6.75
CA ASN A 175 5.82 -15.26 -8.21
C ASN A 175 5.91 -13.91 -8.94
N ALA A 176 6.67 -12.95 -8.40
CA ALA A 176 7.00 -11.73 -9.13
C ALA A 176 7.67 -12.06 -10.48
N ARG A 177 7.25 -11.38 -11.55
CA ARG A 177 7.77 -11.61 -12.90
C ARG A 177 9.22 -11.14 -13.02
N MET A 178 10.06 -12.02 -13.56
CA MET A 178 11.49 -11.78 -13.79
C MET A 178 11.80 -11.39 -15.24
N ASP A 179 10.82 -11.49 -16.15
CA ASP A 179 10.94 -11.27 -17.59
C ASP A 179 10.57 -9.84 -18.03
N ILE A 180 10.21 -8.97 -17.08
CA ILE A 180 9.86 -7.58 -17.33
C ILE A 180 11.13 -6.75 -17.51
N LYS A 181 11.19 -5.99 -18.60
CA LYS A 181 12.27 -5.04 -18.88
C LYS A 181 11.83 -3.62 -18.56
N ASN A 182 12.72 -2.84 -17.96
CA ASN A 182 12.51 -1.40 -17.78
C ASN A 182 12.78 -0.61 -19.08
N ASN A 183 12.67 0.72 -19.02
CA ASN A 183 12.85 1.58 -20.19
C ASN A 183 14.29 1.57 -20.73
N GLU A 184 15.27 1.18 -19.91
CA GLU A 184 16.66 0.95 -20.33
C GLU A 184 16.87 -0.43 -20.97
N LYS A 185 15.78 -1.18 -21.20
CA LYS A 185 15.78 -2.57 -21.67
C LYS A 185 16.44 -3.56 -20.70
N LYS A 186 16.62 -3.15 -19.44
CA LYS A 186 17.26 -3.97 -18.41
C LYS A 186 16.24 -4.81 -17.67
N LEU A 187 16.61 -6.07 -17.41
CA LEU A 187 15.86 -6.97 -16.52
C LEU A 187 16.24 -6.70 -15.06
N ALA A 188 15.42 -7.14 -14.11
CA ALA A 188 15.77 -7.06 -12.68
C ALA A 188 17.10 -7.78 -12.36
N LEU A 189 17.41 -8.86 -13.09
CA LEU A 189 18.70 -9.56 -12.99
C LEU A 189 19.90 -8.65 -13.34
N GLU A 190 19.76 -7.82 -14.38
CA GLU A 190 20.81 -6.94 -14.87
C GLU A 190 20.98 -5.70 -13.99
N MET A 191 19.93 -5.36 -13.22
CA MET A 191 19.98 -4.33 -12.19
C MET A 191 20.61 -4.82 -10.88
N ALA A 192 20.83 -6.13 -10.69
CA ALA A 192 21.32 -6.68 -9.44
C ALA A 192 22.73 -6.17 -9.09
N THR A 193 22.86 -5.47 -7.97
CA THR A 193 24.15 -4.90 -7.52
C THR A 193 25.05 -5.90 -6.80
N ASN A 194 24.51 -7.02 -6.33
CA ASN A 194 25.28 -8.08 -5.68
C ASN A 194 25.01 -9.47 -6.28
N ALA A 195 25.97 -10.37 -6.07
CA ALA A 195 25.92 -11.72 -6.60
C ALA A 195 24.77 -12.54 -5.98
N GLN A 196 24.39 -12.25 -4.74
CA GLN A 196 23.32 -12.93 -4.02
C GLN A 196 21.97 -12.70 -4.72
N CYS A 197 21.57 -11.45 -4.96
CA CYS A 197 20.36 -11.11 -5.71
C CYS A 197 20.37 -11.73 -7.11
N ALA A 198 21.50 -11.62 -7.82
CA ALA A 198 21.63 -12.19 -9.16
C ALA A 198 21.47 -13.72 -9.16
N SER A 199 22.06 -14.40 -8.18
CA SER A 199 21.96 -15.86 -8.03
C SER A 199 20.54 -16.33 -7.71
N LEU A 200 19.79 -15.57 -6.90
CA LEU A 200 18.40 -15.88 -6.55
C LEU A 200 17.48 -15.80 -7.78
N ILE A 201 17.60 -14.71 -8.53
CA ILE A 201 16.81 -14.50 -9.76
C ILE A 201 17.15 -15.57 -10.80
N LYS A 202 18.45 -15.85 -11.03
CA LYS A 202 18.90 -16.92 -11.96
C LYS A 202 18.38 -18.30 -11.57
N ARG A 203 18.47 -18.68 -10.28
CA ARG A 203 18.00 -20.00 -9.81
C ARG A 203 16.50 -20.18 -10.05
N LYS A 204 15.69 -19.17 -9.74
CA LYS A 204 14.24 -19.23 -9.97
C LYS A 204 13.88 -19.23 -11.46
N GLN A 205 14.66 -18.55 -12.30
CA GLN A 205 14.47 -18.58 -13.75
C GLN A 205 14.74 -19.96 -14.35
N GLY A 206 15.81 -20.64 -13.92
CA GLY A 206 16.15 -22.01 -14.36
C GLY A 206 15.13 -23.07 -13.92
N GLY A 207 14.57 -22.95 -12.72
CA GLY A 207 13.57 -23.90 -12.20
C GLY A 207 12.21 -23.87 -12.92
N ASN A 208 11.89 -22.77 -13.63
CA ASN A 208 10.69 -22.70 -14.47
C ASN A 208 10.87 -23.43 -15.81
N ILE A 209 12.10 -23.51 -16.33
CA ILE A 209 12.40 -24.19 -17.60
C ILE A 209 12.34 -25.72 -17.39
N THR A 210 12.86 -26.23 -16.28
CA THR A 210 12.92 -27.69 -16.01
C THR A 210 11.55 -28.32 -15.75
N ARG A 211 10.55 -27.56 -15.29
CA ARG A 211 9.18 -28.05 -15.06
C ARG A 211 8.33 -28.15 -16.32
N ALA A 212 8.70 -27.47 -17.40
CA ALA A 212 7.97 -27.50 -18.66
C ALA A 212 8.36 -28.68 -19.58
N HIS A 213 9.51 -29.32 -19.34
CA HIS A 213 10.03 -30.41 -20.17
C HIS A 213 9.75 -31.83 -19.62
N SER A 214 9.19 -31.99 -18.42
CA SER A 214 8.95 -33.32 -17.83
C SER A 214 7.58 -33.94 -18.13
N ASN A 215 6.78 -33.34 -19.03
CA ASN A 215 5.40 -33.80 -19.33
C ASN A 215 5.18 -34.19 -20.81
N ALA A 216 6.23 -34.49 -21.59
CA ALA A 216 6.09 -34.72 -23.03
C ALA A 216 6.56 -36.08 -23.57
N ASP A 217 7.20 -36.96 -22.78
CA ASP A 217 7.72 -38.24 -23.31
C ASP A 217 7.18 -39.45 -22.53
N GLU A 218 5.97 -39.89 -22.86
CA GLU A 218 5.54 -41.27 -22.57
C GLU A 218 4.40 -41.67 -23.54
N TYR A 219 4.70 -41.90 -24.83
CA TYR A 219 3.88 -42.72 -25.76
C TYR A 219 4.68 -43.00 -27.06
N LEU A 220 5.53 -44.02 -27.02
CA LEU A 220 6.13 -44.76 -28.15
C LEU A 220 6.53 -46.12 -27.56
N ASP A 221 6.30 -47.31 -28.08
CA ASP A 221 5.51 -47.88 -29.15
C ASP A 221 5.41 -49.36 -28.71
N ASP A 222 4.22 -49.95 -28.59
CA ASP A 222 4.14 -51.40 -28.39
C ASP A 222 4.39 -52.07 -29.74
N GLU A 223 5.60 -52.64 -29.88
CA GLU A 223 6.05 -53.40 -31.04
C GLU A 223 5.11 -54.59 -31.32
N ASP A 224 4.69 -54.71 -32.59
CA ASP A 224 4.15 -55.93 -33.16
C ASP A 224 5.14 -57.09 -32.93
N SER A 225 4.66 -58.18 -32.33
CA SER A 225 5.37 -59.47 -32.27
C SER A 225 4.38 -60.62 -32.44
N ASP A 226 4.51 -61.27 -33.59
CA ASP A 226 3.94 -62.54 -34.11
C ASP A 226 2.44 -62.62 -34.50
#